data_AF-A0A4V3KVM0-F1
#
_entry.id   AF-A0A4V3KVM0-F1
#
_cell.length_a   1.000
_cell.length_b   1.000
_cell.length_c   1.000
_cell.angle_alpha   90.00
_cell.angle_beta   90.00
_cell.angle_gamma   90.00
#
_symmetry.space_group_name_H-M   'P 1'
#
loop_
_entity.id
_entity.type
_entity.pdbx_description
1 polymer ?
#
loop_
_entity_poly.entity_id
_entity_poly.type
_entity_poly.pdbx_seq_one_letter_code
_entity_poly.pdbx_strand_id
1 'polypeptide(L)'
;MVSVAFVNPDNPITPDKAIIHDNEAFRVQWSAFNVGASDLSAFLDRLVVTSIPEGCPGSDDVDHDVVFDSDVDGDTADYTEEDLSAGKAGALMQPSVGPFPVGSYRLTVTLASDISEGDTTFRCIEIVPAV
;
A
#
# COMPACT_ATOMS: atom_id res chain seq x y z
N MET A 1 7.41 17.20 9.64
CA MET A 1 7.66 17.16 8.18
C MET A 1 7.86 15.70 7.84
N VAL A 2 7.28 15.22 6.75
CA VAL A 2 7.50 13.86 6.26
C VAL A 2 8.95 13.74 5.76
N SER A 3 9.67 12.71 6.21
CA SER A 3 11.05 12.39 5.81
C SER A 3 11.10 11.29 4.75
N VAL A 4 9.99 10.55 4.54
CA VAL A 4 9.89 9.45 3.57
C VAL A 4 8.71 9.66 2.62
N ALA A 5 8.97 9.79 1.33
CA ALA A 5 7.97 9.97 0.29
C ALA A 5 7.95 8.78 -0.68
N PHE A 6 6.91 8.67 -1.51
CA PHE A 6 6.91 7.67 -2.58
C PHE A 6 7.90 8.05 -3.70
N VAL A 7 8.64 7.07 -4.22
CA VAL A 7 9.57 7.29 -5.35
C VAL A 7 8.85 7.81 -6.59
N ASN A 8 7.64 7.32 -6.87
CA ASN A 8 6.83 7.73 -8.01
C ASN A 8 5.55 8.42 -7.53
N PRO A 9 5.55 9.75 -7.34
CA PRO A 9 4.39 10.46 -6.80
C PRO A 9 3.17 10.44 -7.73
N ASP A 10 3.37 10.25 -9.04
CA ASP A 10 2.28 10.18 -10.01
C ASP A 10 1.56 8.83 -9.98
N ASN A 11 2.26 7.75 -9.63
CA ASN A 11 1.71 6.40 -9.48
C ASN A 11 2.39 5.69 -8.28
N PRO A 12 2.09 6.12 -7.05
CA PRO A 12 2.82 5.70 -5.86
C PRO A 12 2.55 4.25 -5.46
N ILE A 13 1.35 3.76 -5.77
CA ILE A 13 0.90 2.39 -5.49
C ILE A 13 0.45 1.77 -6.81
N THR A 14 0.95 0.58 -7.13
CA THR A 14 0.56 -0.13 -8.36
C THR A 14 0.35 -1.62 -8.16
N PRO A 15 -0.81 -2.18 -8.51
CA PRO A 15 -0.95 -3.63 -8.59
C PRO A 15 -0.04 -4.21 -9.69
N ASP A 16 0.47 -5.41 -9.49
CA ASP A 16 1.27 -6.12 -10.51
C ASP A 16 0.47 -6.52 -11.75
N LYS A 17 -0.87 -6.49 -11.66
CA LYS A 17 -1.81 -6.83 -12.73
C LYS A 17 -2.74 -5.65 -13.05
N ALA A 18 -3.05 -5.48 -14.33
CA ALA A 18 -4.01 -4.46 -14.77
C ALA A 18 -5.47 -4.85 -14.52
N ILE A 19 -5.77 -6.15 -14.51
CA ILE A 19 -7.09 -6.73 -14.24
C ILE A 19 -6.88 -7.81 -13.19
N ILE A 20 -7.67 -7.77 -12.12
CA ILE A 20 -7.60 -8.69 -10.99
C ILE A 20 -8.92 -9.45 -10.93
N HIS A 21 -8.84 -10.78 -10.91
CA HIS A 21 -10.01 -11.65 -10.79
C HIS A 21 -10.26 -12.05 -9.34
N ASP A 22 -11.52 -12.31 -9.00
CA ASP A 22 -11.99 -12.65 -7.65
C ASP A 22 -11.46 -13.97 -7.07
N ASN A 23 -10.83 -14.80 -7.90
CA ASN A 23 -10.18 -16.04 -7.50
C ASN A 23 -8.65 -15.94 -7.46
N GLU A 24 -8.08 -14.75 -7.66
CA GLU A 24 -6.62 -14.55 -7.71
C GLU A 24 -6.12 -13.66 -6.57
N ALA A 25 -4.95 -14.00 -6.06
CA ALA A 25 -4.11 -13.05 -5.34
C ALA A 25 -3.35 -12.15 -6.34
N PHE A 26 -2.94 -10.98 -5.86
CA PHE A 26 -2.15 -10.01 -6.62
C PHE A 26 -1.14 -9.31 -5.71
N ARG A 27 -0.11 -8.70 -6.28
CA ARG A 27 0.90 -7.96 -5.53
C ARG A 27 0.61 -6.47 -5.59
N VAL A 28 0.76 -5.79 -4.46
CA VAL A 28 0.68 -4.33 -4.38
C VAL A 28 2.10 -3.77 -4.33
N GLN A 29 2.45 -2.89 -5.27
CA GLN A 29 3.83 -2.42 -5.45
C GLN A 29 3.99 -0.95 -5.09
N TRP A 30 5.05 -0.63 -4.36
CA TRP A 30 5.49 0.74 -4.06
C TRP A 30 6.98 0.76 -3.70
N SER A 31 7.55 1.97 -3.59
CA SER A 31 8.91 2.17 -3.08
C SER A 31 9.01 3.46 -2.30
N ALA A 32 9.69 3.42 -1.17
CA ALA A 32 10.02 4.58 -0.35
C ALA A 32 11.21 5.40 -0.90
N PHE A 33 11.24 6.69 -0.63
CA PHE A 33 12.33 7.62 -0.93
C PHE A 33 12.58 8.50 0.28
N ASN A 34 13.80 8.47 0.82
CA ASN A 34 14.19 9.30 1.95
C ASN A 34 14.48 10.73 1.45
N VAL A 35 13.52 11.65 1.67
CA VAL A 35 13.64 13.08 1.40
C VAL A 35 14.32 13.84 2.55
N GLY A 36 14.55 13.17 3.67
CA GLY A 36 15.21 13.71 4.86
C GLY A 36 16.69 14.01 4.66
N ALA A 37 17.24 14.75 5.62
CA ALA A 37 18.67 15.14 5.62
C ALA A 37 19.58 14.11 6.31
N SER A 38 19.03 12.98 6.78
CA SER A 38 19.75 11.97 7.55
C SER A 38 19.32 10.57 7.15
N ASP A 39 20.20 9.61 7.37
CA ASP A 39 19.91 8.20 7.14
C ASP A 39 18.83 7.73 8.10
N LEU A 40 17.96 6.86 7.61
CA LEU A 40 16.92 6.21 8.40
C LEU A 40 17.33 4.77 8.65
N SER A 41 17.20 4.31 9.89
CA SER A 41 17.22 2.88 10.19
C SER A 41 16.01 2.19 9.57
N ALA A 42 16.07 0.87 9.43
CA ALA A 42 14.94 0.05 8.98
C ALA A 42 13.62 0.43 9.67
N PHE A 43 12.54 0.45 8.89
CA PHE A 43 11.21 0.89 9.30
C PHE A 43 10.12 0.05 8.61
N LEU A 44 8.88 0.20 9.07
CA LEU A 44 7.74 -0.56 8.55
C LEU A 44 6.80 0.32 7.74
N ASP A 45 6.46 -0.14 6.54
CA ASP A 45 5.32 0.38 5.81
C ASP A 45 4.05 -0.37 6.22
N ARG A 46 2.89 0.23 5.97
CA ARG A 46 1.59 -0.39 6.25
C ARG A 46 0.68 -0.36 5.03
N LEU A 47 0.08 -1.49 4.71
CA LEU A 47 -0.95 -1.64 3.67
C LEU A 47 -2.29 -1.99 4.30
N VAL A 48 -3.30 -1.16 4.02
CA VAL A 48 -4.70 -1.43 4.38
C VAL A 48 -5.54 -1.54 3.11
N VAL A 49 -6.28 -2.62 2.96
CA VAL A 49 -7.24 -2.81 1.87
C VAL A 49 -8.64 -2.68 2.43
N THR A 50 -9.38 -1.72 1.89
CA THR A 50 -10.75 -1.41 2.29
C THR A 50 -11.70 -1.74 1.15
N SER A 51 -12.78 -2.49 1.43
CA SER A 51 -13.86 -2.72 0.47
C SER A 51 -14.77 -1.49 0.41
N ILE A 52 -15.04 -0.99 -0.80
CA ILE A 52 -15.88 0.20 -1.01
C ILE A 52 -17.03 -0.19 -1.95
N PRO A 53 -18.12 -0.78 -1.42
CA PRO A 53 -19.18 -1.38 -2.23
C PRO A 53 -19.89 -0.42 -3.19
N GLU A 54 -19.92 0.87 -2.89
CA GLU A 54 -20.52 1.91 -3.72
C GLU A 54 -19.59 2.46 -4.83
N GLY A 55 -18.32 2.06 -4.84
CA GLY A 55 -17.30 2.51 -5.79
C GLY A 55 -16.24 3.42 -5.16
N CYS A 56 -14.98 3.25 -5.56
CA CYS A 56 -13.82 3.98 -5.00
C CYS A 56 -13.68 5.39 -5.62
N PRO A 57 -13.37 6.47 -4.84
CA PRO A 57 -12.81 6.47 -3.49
C PRO A 57 -13.79 6.25 -2.33
N GLY A 58 -15.07 6.10 -2.60
CA GLY A 58 -16.13 5.98 -1.59
C GLY A 58 -16.62 7.32 -1.08
N SER A 59 -17.49 7.27 -0.08
CA SER A 59 -17.93 8.45 0.68
C SER A 59 -17.31 8.44 2.08
N ASP A 60 -16.72 9.57 2.48
CA ASP A 60 -16.15 9.72 3.84
C ASP A 60 -17.20 9.66 4.97
N ASP A 61 -18.49 9.73 4.64
CA ASP A 61 -19.61 9.64 5.59
C ASP A 61 -20.03 8.20 5.90
N VAL A 62 -19.39 7.21 5.27
CA VAL A 62 -19.70 5.79 5.42
C VAL A 62 -18.47 5.03 5.88
N ASP A 63 -18.60 4.30 6.99
CA ASP A 63 -17.57 3.35 7.39
C ASP A 63 -17.50 2.20 6.38
N HIS A 64 -16.29 1.87 5.98
CA HIS A 64 -16.00 0.81 5.02
C HIS A 64 -15.23 -0.31 5.69
N ASP A 65 -15.53 -1.54 5.30
CA ASP A 65 -14.91 -2.73 5.87
C ASP A 65 -13.44 -2.85 5.44
N VAL A 66 -12.54 -2.95 6.41
CA VAL A 66 -11.15 -3.36 6.17
C VAL A 66 -11.12 -4.86 5.97
N VAL A 67 -10.72 -5.29 4.77
CA VAL A 67 -10.65 -6.70 4.39
C VAL A 67 -9.23 -7.27 4.47
N PHE A 68 -8.23 -6.39 4.63
CA PHE A 68 -6.85 -6.74 4.91
C PHE A 68 -6.13 -5.57 5.58
N ASP A 69 -5.38 -5.84 6.64
CA ASP A 69 -4.48 -4.89 7.29
C ASP A 69 -3.13 -5.56 7.53
N SER A 70 -2.04 -5.04 6.98
CA SER A 70 -0.71 -5.66 7.11
C SER A 70 -0.25 -5.81 8.56
N ASP A 71 -0.73 -4.95 9.48
CA ASP A 71 -0.39 -5.03 10.90
C ASP A 71 -1.02 -6.26 11.59
N VAL A 72 -2.09 -6.80 11.02
CA VAL A 72 -2.90 -7.88 11.59
C VAL A 72 -2.79 -9.17 10.78
N ASP A 73 -2.87 -9.05 9.46
CA ASP A 73 -3.01 -10.15 8.50
C ASP A 73 -1.72 -10.43 7.73
N GLY A 74 -0.79 -9.47 7.67
CA GLY A 74 0.44 -9.56 6.89
C GLY A 74 1.61 -10.21 7.63
N ASP A 75 2.61 -10.67 6.87
CA ASP A 75 3.93 -10.99 7.42
C ASP A 75 4.75 -9.69 7.48
N THR A 76 5.15 -9.27 8.68
CA THR A 76 5.94 -8.05 8.91
C THR A 76 7.18 -7.96 7.99
N ALA A 77 7.79 -9.08 7.64
CA ALA A 77 8.97 -9.11 6.77
C ALA A 77 8.68 -8.58 5.35
N ASP A 78 7.45 -8.74 4.85
CA ASP A 78 7.06 -8.28 3.50
C ASP A 78 6.84 -6.75 3.43
N TYR A 79 6.84 -6.07 4.58
CA TYR A 79 6.60 -4.63 4.71
C TYR A 79 7.76 -3.89 5.40
N THR A 80 8.87 -4.60 5.66
CA THR A 80 10.06 -4.03 6.29
C THR A 80 10.99 -3.41 5.25
N GLU A 81 11.13 -2.09 5.27
CA GLU A 81 12.19 -1.41 4.54
C GLU A 81 13.50 -1.54 5.34
N GLU A 82 14.60 -1.84 4.64
CA GLU A 82 15.95 -1.86 5.22
C GLU A 82 16.43 -0.43 5.51
N ASP A 83 17.60 -0.30 6.15
CA ASP A 83 18.24 1.01 6.37
C ASP A 83 18.31 1.83 5.06
N LEU A 84 17.74 3.04 5.10
CA LEU A 84 17.55 3.89 3.94
C LEU A 84 18.33 5.20 4.08
N SER A 85 19.43 5.32 3.33
CA SER A 85 20.26 6.52 3.34
C SER A 85 19.54 7.77 2.82
N ALA A 86 19.96 8.94 3.30
CA ALA A 86 19.41 10.22 2.85
C ALA A 86 19.50 10.39 1.32
N GLY A 87 18.41 10.82 0.69
CA GLY A 87 18.32 11.04 -0.76
C GLY A 87 18.36 9.75 -1.60
N LYS A 88 18.07 8.58 -1.01
CA LYS A 88 18.00 7.29 -1.71
C LYS A 88 16.58 6.74 -1.73
N ALA A 89 16.34 5.92 -2.75
CA ALA A 89 15.15 5.09 -2.87
C ALA A 89 15.39 3.73 -2.20
N GLY A 90 14.36 3.23 -1.53
CA GLY A 90 14.29 1.89 -0.97
C GLY A 90 14.07 0.83 -2.05
N ALA A 91 13.85 -0.40 -1.60
CA ALA A 91 13.56 -1.51 -2.50
C ALA A 91 12.16 -1.37 -3.11
N LEU A 92 11.86 -2.23 -4.10
CA LEU A 92 10.48 -2.41 -4.55
C LEU A 92 9.75 -3.33 -3.57
N MET A 93 8.83 -2.76 -2.81
CA MET A 93 7.86 -3.52 -2.02
C MET A 93 6.84 -4.15 -2.94
N GLN A 94 6.46 -5.39 -2.66
CA GLN A 94 5.51 -6.16 -3.48
C GLN A 94 4.79 -7.30 -2.72
N PRO A 95 4.22 -7.06 -1.52
CA PRO A 95 3.46 -8.06 -0.78
C PRO A 95 2.26 -8.55 -1.59
N SER A 96 1.89 -9.81 -1.36
CA SER A 96 0.74 -10.47 -1.99
C SER A 96 -0.50 -10.35 -1.11
N VAL A 97 -1.63 -9.96 -1.69
CA VAL A 97 -2.93 -9.86 -1.01
C VAL A 97 -4.04 -10.54 -1.80
N GLY A 98 -5.18 -10.78 -1.14
CA GLY A 98 -6.32 -11.47 -1.73
C GLY A 98 -6.21 -13.01 -1.65
N PRO A 99 -7.08 -13.75 -2.35
CA PRO A 99 -8.16 -13.25 -3.21
C PRO A 99 -9.24 -12.50 -2.44
N PHE A 100 -9.91 -11.55 -3.11
CA PHE A 100 -11.05 -10.82 -2.55
C PHE A 100 -12.27 -10.97 -3.47
N PRO A 101 -13.51 -10.85 -2.94
CA PRO A 101 -14.72 -10.87 -3.76
C PRO A 101 -14.75 -9.76 -4.83
N VAL A 102 -15.60 -9.93 -5.85
CA VAL A 102 -15.89 -8.90 -6.86
C VAL A 102 -16.34 -7.60 -6.20
N GLY A 103 -15.76 -6.48 -6.62
CA GLY A 103 -16.10 -5.15 -6.12
C GLY A 103 -14.97 -4.12 -6.25
N SER A 104 -15.24 -2.92 -5.76
CA SER A 104 -14.28 -1.82 -5.72
C SER A 104 -13.53 -1.81 -4.39
N TYR A 105 -12.21 -1.56 -4.44
CA TYR A 105 -11.35 -1.54 -3.26
C TYR A 105 -10.41 -0.34 -3.27
N ARG A 106 -10.07 0.11 -2.08
CA ARG A 106 -9.05 1.14 -1.83
C ARG A 106 -7.84 0.50 -1.18
N LEU A 107 -6.69 0.56 -1.87
CA LEU A 107 -5.38 0.18 -1.35
C LEU A 107 -4.77 1.43 -0.71
N THR A 108 -4.61 1.44 0.60
CA THR A 108 -3.99 2.56 1.33
C THR A 108 -2.61 2.13 1.81
N VAL A 109 -1.56 2.84 1.39
CA VAL A 109 -0.19 2.60 1.86
C VAL A 109 0.26 3.79 2.69
N THR A 110 0.79 3.51 3.87
CA THR A 110 1.48 4.48 4.73
C THR A 110 2.94 4.07 4.83
N LEU A 111 3.84 4.91 4.31
CA LEU A 111 5.27 4.69 4.44
C LEU A 111 5.73 4.96 5.88
N ALA A 112 6.78 4.27 6.34
CA ALA A 112 7.42 4.53 7.63
C ALA A 112 6.42 4.74 8.79
N SER A 113 5.42 3.86 8.82
CA SER A 113 4.21 3.93 9.65
C SER A 113 4.51 3.81 11.15
N ASP A 114 5.55 3.05 11.50
CA ASP A 114 5.99 2.79 12.87
C ASP A 114 6.77 3.97 13.48
N ILE A 115 7.47 4.74 12.65
CA ILE A 115 8.21 5.94 13.08
C ILE A 115 7.48 7.25 12.78
N SER A 116 6.31 7.20 12.12
CA SER A 116 5.47 8.36 11.80
C SER A 116 6.21 9.43 10.97
N GLU A 117 7.12 9.00 10.09
CA GLU A 117 7.91 9.89 9.23
C GLU A 117 7.56 9.80 7.74
N GLY A 118 6.62 8.94 7.35
CA GLY A 118 6.29 8.70 5.95
C GLY A 118 4.97 9.28 5.45
N ASP A 119 4.84 9.28 4.13
CA ASP A 119 3.66 9.75 3.41
C ASP A 119 2.58 8.66 3.36
N THR A 120 1.32 9.08 3.31
CA THR A 120 0.16 8.18 3.14
C THR A 120 -0.56 8.53 1.86
N THR A 121 -0.81 7.52 1.04
CA THR A 121 -1.62 7.69 -0.17
C THR A 121 -2.49 6.46 -0.41
N PHE A 122 -3.38 6.55 -1.39
CA PHE A 122 -4.24 5.45 -1.76
C PHE A 122 -4.36 5.28 -3.27
N ARG A 123 -4.73 4.07 -3.67
CA ARG A 123 -5.13 3.75 -5.03
C ARG A 123 -6.40 2.92 -5.05
N CYS A 124 -7.31 3.32 -5.92
CA CYS A 124 -8.51 2.56 -6.24
C CYS A 124 -8.21 1.43 -7.22
N ILE A 125 -8.80 0.26 -6.97
CA ILE A 125 -8.78 -0.88 -7.88
C ILE A 125 -10.18 -1.50 -7.98
N GLU A 126 -10.38 -2.26 -9.05
CA GLU A 126 -11.58 -3.06 -9.27
C GLU A 126 -11.18 -4.53 -9.35
N ILE A 127 -11.94 -5.38 -8.66
CA ILE A 127 -11.85 -6.84 -8.78
C ILE A 127 -13.06 -7.33 -9.54
N VAL A 128 -12.81 -8.06 -10.61
CA VAL A 128 -13.84 -8.50 -11.57
C VAL A 128 -14.04 -10.02 -11.47
N PRO A 129 -15.20 -10.56 -11.90
CA PRO A 129 -15.40 -12.01 -11.90
C PRO A 129 -14.34 -12.74 -12.74
N ALA A 130 -13.87 -13.89 -12.28
CA ALA A 130 -13.20 -14.86 -13.13
C ALA A 130 -14.18 -15.39 -14.19
N VAL A 131 -13.77 -15.39 -15.47
CA VAL A 131 -14.57 -15.92 -16.59
C VAL A 131 -14.26 -17.40 -16.80
#